data_AF-A0A925IPL8-F1
#
_entry.id   AF-A0A925IPL8-F1
#
_cell.length_a   1.000
_cell.length_b   1.000
_cell.length_c   1.000
_cell.angle_alpha   90.00
_cell.angle_beta   90.00
_cell.angle_gamma   90.00
#
_symmetry.space_group_name_H-M   'P 1'
#
loop_
_entity.id
_entity.type
_entity.pdbx_description
1 polymer ?
#
loop_
_entity_poly.entity_id
_entity_poly.type
_entity_poly.pdbx_seq_one_letter_code
_entity_poly.pdbx_strand_id
1 'polypeptide(L)'
;MTTTKDRPILITGAHRSGSTWVGHMLALSPFLGYIHEPFNPRREPGICSAKFDFWFMHICDENGSFYENDIQNCLHFKGYFLEKLGTSGSLENWKHLCRNFLRFAMFRTLQKRALVKDPIAIFSAEWLAKRFNMDVVVMIRNPAAFVGSLKKAGWTFDFNQFLQQPLLMEHYFSKYESKIREYATDGKDIIDQAILLWNLIYHVVLIYQKEYPDWIFVRHEDLSNSPSKEFCLLYDKLGLDFSVDIEQQILSCSSTESSIGKGSVVQRDSSSNIYSWQARLSDDEICRVKRDTFEIACEFYPEEEWMKRRQNL
;
A
#
# COMPACT_ATOMS: atom_id res chain seq x y z
N MET A 1 24.15 -14.79 -7.90
CA MET A 1 22.74 -14.78 -8.35
C MET A 1 21.88 -14.80 -7.11
N THR A 2 21.21 -13.68 -6.78
CA THR A 2 20.26 -13.63 -5.66
C THR A 2 19.07 -14.51 -6.00
N THR A 3 18.83 -15.53 -5.18
CA THR A 3 17.63 -16.35 -5.32
C THR A 3 16.41 -15.48 -4.99
N THR A 4 15.24 -15.79 -5.54
CA THR A 4 13.99 -15.05 -5.24
C THR A 4 13.72 -14.93 -3.73
N LYS A 5 14.22 -15.87 -2.93
CA LYS A 5 14.12 -15.89 -1.47
C LYS A 5 14.86 -14.74 -0.75
N ASP A 6 15.75 -14.01 -1.42
CA ASP A 6 16.56 -12.95 -0.78
C ASP A 6 16.12 -11.52 -1.16
N ARG A 7 15.26 -11.38 -2.18
CA ARG A 7 14.85 -10.08 -2.74
C ARG A 7 13.90 -9.33 -1.81
N PRO A 8 14.08 -8.06 -1.42
CA PRO A 8 13.09 -7.37 -0.61
C PRO A 8 11.69 -7.38 -1.27
N ILE A 9 10.63 -7.43 -0.48
CA ILE A 9 9.25 -7.39 -0.98
C ILE A 9 8.68 -6.00 -0.78
N LEU A 10 8.07 -5.43 -1.81
CA LEU A 10 7.28 -4.20 -1.73
C LEU A 10 5.80 -4.53 -1.88
N ILE A 11 4.98 -4.22 -0.88
CA ILE A 11 3.52 -4.19 -1.00
C ILE A 11 3.07 -2.75 -1.12
N THR A 12 2.52 -2.40 -2.27
CA THR A 12 2.04 -1.04 -2.57
C THR A 12 0.66 -1.07 -3.22
N GLY A 13 0.28 0.01 -3.91
CA GLY A 13 -1.04 0.23 -4.49
C GLY A 13 -1.76 1.37 -3.80
N ALA A 14 -3.03 1.60 -4.14
CA ALA A 14 -3.78 2.71 -3.54
C ALA A 14 -3.81 2.59 -2.01
N HIS A 15 -3.68 3.71 -1.29
CA HIS A 15 -4.00 3.71 0.13
C HIS A 15 -5.44 3.23 0.33
N ARG A 16 -5.77 2.71 1.51
CA ARG A 16 -7.06 2.04 1.73
C ARG A 16 -7.30 0.85 0.78
N SER A 17 -6.32 0.21 0.16
CA SER A 17 -6.51 -1.04 -0.61
C SER A 17 -6.37 -2.33 0.20
N GLY A 18 -6.21 -2.23 1.53
CA GLY A 18 -5.96 -3.38 2.40
C GLY A 18 -4.51 -3.87 2.41
N SER A 19 -3.58 -3.14 1.81
CA SER A 19 -2.14 -3.44 1.86
C SER A 19 -1.58 -3.67 3.28
N THR A 20 -2.13 -3.00 4.31
CA THR A 20 -1.74 -3.27 5.72
C THR A 20 -2.12 -4.68 6.17
N TRP A 21 -3.34 -5.14 5.84
CA TRP A 21 -3.80 -6.49 6.17
C TRP A 21 -2.94 -7.53 5.44
N VAL A 22 -2.76 -7.37 4.13
CA VAL A 22 -1.91 -8.26 3.31
C VAL A 22 -0.47 -8.32 3.85
N GLY A 23 0.10 -7.17 4.20
CA GLY A 23 1.44 -7.11 4.78
C GLY A 23 1.56 -7.79 6.14
N HIS A 24 0.51 -7.74 6.98
CA HIS A 24 0.50 -8.50 8.23
C HIS A 24 0.36 -10.00 7.99
N MET A 25 -0.48 -10.43 7.04
CA MET A 25 -0.63 -11.84 6.70
C MET A 25 0.68 -12.40 6.17
N LEU A 26 1.37 -11.70 5.26
CA LEU A 26 2.69 -12.11 4.78
C LEU A 26 3.74 -12.13 5.91
N ALA A 27 3.70 -11.16 6.83
CA ALA A 27 4.60 -11.10 7.98
C ALA A 27 4.40 -12.23 9.01
N LEU A 28 3.39 -13.10 8.84
CA LEU A 28 3.29 -14.36 9.59
C LEU A 28 4.43 -15.32 9.23
N SER A 29 5.01 -15.19 8.02
CA SER A 29 6.21 -15.92 7.66
C SER A 29 7.36 -15.54 8.59
N PRO A 30 8.01 -16.52 9.25
CA PRO A 30 9.12 -16.24 10.15
C PRO A 30 10.33 -15.68 9.39
N PHE A 31 10.39 -15.73 8.06
CA PHE A 31 11.53 -15.20 7.31
C PHE A 31 11.40 -13.70 7.00
N LEU A 32 10.24 -13.09 7.21
CA LEU A 32 10.01 -11.69 6.83
C LEU A 32 10.17 -10.73 8.02
N GLY A 33 10.79 -9.58 7.75
CA GLY A 33 10.86 -8.44 8.65
C GLY A 33 9.95 -7.32 8.15
N TYR A 34 8.84 -7.09 8.85
CA TYR A 34 7.83 -6.10 8.44
C TYR A 34 8.28 -4.65 8.69
N ILE A 35 8.33 -3.86 7.61
CA ILE A 35 8.61 -2.42 7.59
C ILE A 35 7.33 -1.71 7.18
N HIS A 36 6.77 -0.93 8.12
CA HIS A 36 5.51 -0.23 7.92
C HIS A 36 5.75 1.19 7.40
N GLU A 37 5.31 1.48 6.18
CA GLU A 37 5.21 2.79 5.52
C GLU A 37 6.41 3.73 5.72
N PRO A 38 7.62 3.39 5.23
CA PRO A 38 8.79 4.26 5.34
C PRO A 38 8.70 5.55 4.51
N PHE A 39 7.84 5.62 3.48
CA PHE A 39 7.67 6.78 2.58
C PHE A 39 6.66 7.80 3.11
N ASN A 40 6.09 7.57 4.28
CA ASN A 40 5.10 8.47 4.85
C ASN A 40 5.77 9.78 5.30
N PRO A 41 5.41 10.95 4.73
CA PRO A 41 6.04 12.25 5.06
C PRO A 41 5.91 12.64 6.52
N ARG A 42 4.87 12.15 7.20
CA ARG A 42 4.61 12.43 8.62
C ARG A 42 5.25 11.41 9.55
N ARG A 43 6.04 10.46 9.03
CA ARG A 43 6.51 9.35 9.83
C ARG A 43 7.56 9.81 10.83
N GLU A 44 7.38 9.32 12.05
CA GLU A 44 8.39 9.49 13.08
C GLU A 44 9.69 8.76 12.72
N PRO A 45 10.84 9.31 13.14
CA PRO A 45 12.14 8.70 12.90
C PRO A 45 12.32 7.27 13.43
N GLY A 46 13.34 6.60 12.88
CA GLY A 46 13.83 5.31 13.37
C GLY A 46 13.46 4.11 12.49
N ILE A 47 12.84 4.34 11.33
CA ILE A 47 12.54 3.31 10.33
C ILE A 47 13.36 3.55 9.05
N CYS A 48 13.23 4.73 8.46
CA CYS A 48 14.02 5.20 7.33
C CYS A 48 14.43 6.66 7.60
N SER A 49 15.64 7.06 7.20
CA SER A 49 16.13 8.44 7.35
C SER A 49 15.78 9.35 6.18
N ALA A 50 15.38 8.75 5.05
CA ALA A 50 14.93 9.48 3.88
C ALA A 50 13.79 10.44 4.25
N LYS A 51 13.89 11.68 3.78
CA LYS A 51 12.85 12.69 3.96
C LYS A 51 12.04 12.80 2.68
N PHE A 52 10.75 12.52 2.79
CA PHE A 52 9.82 12.64 1.66
C PHE A 52 8.99 13.90 1.86
N ASP A 53 9.15 14.87 0.96
CA ASP A 53 8.47 16.16 1.07
C ASP A 53 6.98 16.07 0.69
N PHE A 54 6.63 15.09 -0.15
CA PHE A 54 5.28 14.93 -0.70
C PHE A 54 4.68 13.56 -0.42
N TRP A 55 3.37 13.52 -0.23
CA TRP A 55 2.62 12.28 -0.35
C TRP A 55 2.70 11.77 -1.78
N PHE A 56 3.00 10.48 -1.91
CA PHE A 56 3.27 9.81 -3.18
C PHE A 56 4.48 10.38 -3.90
N MET A 57 5.57 10.61 -3.17
CA MET A 57 6.84 11.05 -3.75
C MET A 57 7.24 10.09 -4.89
N HIS A 58 7.46 10.65 -6.08
CA HIS A 58 7.96 9.94 -7.24
C HIS A 58 9.48 9.95 -7.26
N ILE A 59 10.06 8.76 -7.21
CA ILE A 59 11.49 8.53 -7.31
C ILE A 59 11.77 7.77 -8.59
N CYS A 60 12.73 8.27 -9.35
CA CYS A 60 13.23 7.74 -10.61
C CYS A 60 14.76 7.87 -10.65
N ASP A 61 15.40 7.50 -11.77
CA ASP A 61 16.86 7.49 -11.86
C ASP A 61 17.47 8.90 -11.70
N GLU A 62 16.74 9.94 -12.12
CA GLU A 62 17.15 11.34 -12.06
C GLU A 62 17.26 11.89 -10.63
N ASN A 63 16.39 11.44 -9.71
CA ASN A 63 16.37 11.94 -8.32
C ASN A 63 16.64 10.84 -7.27
N GLY A 64 16.77 9.58 -7.66
CA GLY A 64 16.90 8.44 -6.76
C GLY A 64 18.15 8.44 -5.90
N SER A 65 19.23 9.07 -6.38
CA SER A 65 20.50 9.19 -5.65
C SER A 65 20.35 9.88 -4.29
N PHE A 66 19.36 10.78 -4.13
CA PHE A 66 19.08 11.45 -2.86
C PHE A 66 18.50 10.52 -1.79
N TYR A 67 17.87 9.41 -2.19
CA TYR A 67 17.13 8.51 -1.30
C TYR A 67 17.80 7.15 -1.13
N GLU A 68 18.68 6.79 -2.06
CA GLU A 68 19.16 5.43 -2.22
C GLU A 68 19.79 4.86 -0.95
N ASN A 69 20.77 5.56 -0.36
CA ASN A 69 21.47 5.07 0.82
C ASN A 69 20.51 4.87 2.00
N ASP A 70 19.54 5.77 2.18
CA ASP A 70 18.59 5.70 3.28
C ASP A 70 17.55 4.59 3.12
N ILE A 71 17.10 4.37 1.89
CA ILE A 71 16.23 3.25 1.57
C ILE A 71 17.01 1.93 1.70
N GLN A 72 18.24 1.87 1.19
CA GLN A 72 19.11 0.68 1.30
C GLN A 72 19.35 0.31 2.77
N ASN A 73 19.62 1.29 3.63
CA ASN A 73 19.81 1.05 5.06
C ASN A 73 18.51 0.61 5.74
N CYS A 74 17.36 1.19 5.34
CA CYS A 74 16.05 0.74 5.80
C CYS A 74 15.79 -0.74 5.45
N LEU A 75 16.07 -1.14 4.20
CA LEU A 75 15.92 -2.52 3.71
C LEU A 75 16.85 -3.50 4.44
N HIS A 76 18.04 -3.07 4.83
CA HIS A 76 18.96 -3.87 5.65
C HIS A 76 18.69 -3.79 7.16
N PHE A 77 17.58 -3.15 7.57
CA PHE A 77 17.22 -2.91 8.98
C PHE A 77 18.36 -2.24 9.78
N LYS A 78 19.14 -1.38 9.13
CA LYS A 78 20.11 -0.51 9.79
C LYS A 78 19.33 0.67 10.36
N GLY A 79 18.88 0.52 11.61
CA GLY A 79 18.16 1.56 12.32
C GLY A 79 19.06 2.75 12.62
N TYR A 80 18.55 3.96 12.40
CA TYR A 80 19.26 5.22 12.62
C TYR A 80 19.05 5.74 14.05
N PHE A 81 19.43 4.92 15.03
CA PHE A 81 19.25 5.27 16.45
C PHE A 81 20.08 6.50 16.84
N LEU A 82 21.32 6.60 16.35
CA LEU A 82 22.31 7.57 16.81
C LEU A 82 22.08 9.00 16.26
N GLU A 83 21.56 9.16 15.04
CA GLU A 83 21.41 10.48 14.40
C GLU A 83 20.37 11.39 15.07
N LYS A 84 19.47 10.84 15.89
CA LYS A 84 18.39 11.60 16.55
C LYS A 84 18.44 11.64 18.08
N LEU A 85 19.50 11.09 18.69
CA LEU A 85 19.73 11.26 20.14
C LEU A 85 19.94 12.73 20.53
N GLY A 86 20.35 13.58 19.57
CA GLY A 86 20.63 15.01 19.80
C GLY A 86 19.42 15.94 19.68
N THR A 87 18.25 15.46 19.21
CA THR A 87 17.07 16.30 19.00
C THR A 87 15.98 15.94 20.00
N SER A 88 15.97 16.68 21.12
CA SER A 88 14.90 16.86 22.12
C SER A 88 13.69 15.94 21.98
N GLY A 89 13.62 14.87 22.78
CA GLY A 89 12.52 13.90 22.70
C GLY A 89 11.99 13.49 24.07
N SER A 90 10.68 13.67 24.27
CA SER A 90 9.89 13.09 25.37
C SER A 90 10.22 11.61 25.61
N LEU A 91 10.09 11.14 26.85
CA LEU A 91 10.34 9.74 27.28
C LEU A 91 9.60 8.70 26.39
N GLU A 92 8.46 9.07 25.83
CA GLU A 92 7.65 8.22 24.97
C GLU A 92 8.33 7.96 23.61
N ASN A 93 8.88 8.98 22.98
CA ASN A 93 9.63 8.87 21.72
C ASN A 93 10.85 7.95 21.89
N TRP A 94 11.52 8.03 23.04
CA TRP A 94 12.65 7.15 23.37
C TRP A 94 12.24 5.68 23.43
N LYS A 95 11.11 5.36 24.06
CA LYS A 95 10.60 3.97 24.10
C LYS A 95 10.31 3.45 22.70
N HIS A 96 9.70 4.28 21.84
CA HIS A 96 9.42 3.90 20.46
C HIS A 96 10.70 3.66 19.65
N LEU A 97 11.70 4.54 19.77
CA LEU A 97 12.99 4.41 19.10
C LEU A 97 13.76 3.16 19.55
N CYS A 98 13.88 2.93 20.86
CA CYS A 98 14.53 1.74 21.40
C CYS A 98 13.84 0.45 20.95
N ARG A 99 12.50 0.42 20.95
CA ARG A 99 11.74 -0.74 20.48
C ARG A 99 12.00 -1.03 19.00
N ASN A 100 11.99 0.00 18.15
CA ASN A 100 12.29 -0.16 16.73
C ASN A 100 13.73 -0.62 16.51
N PHE A 101 14.70 -0.05 17.25
CA PHE A 101 16.10 -0.44 17.19
C PHE A 101 16.30 -1.91 17.57
N LEU A 102 15.74 -2.37 18.70
CA LEU A 102 15.82 -3.77 19.12
C LEU A 102 15.18 -4.71 18.10
N ARG A 103 14.00 -4.34 17.57
CA ARG A 103 13.31 -5.11 16.53
C ARG A 103 14.17 -5.24 15.27
N PHE A 104 14.77 -4.15 14.81
CA PHE A 104 15.61 -4.15 13.61
C PHE A 104 16.95 -4.87 13.83
N ALA A 105 17.55 -4.74 15.02
CA ALA A 105 18.71 -5.53 15.41
C ALA A 105 18.39 -7.04 15.41
N MET A 106 17.22 -7.42 15.90
CA MET A 106 16.73 -8.80 15.86
C MET A 106 16.50 -9.27 14.41
N PHE A 107 15.89 -8.45 13.55
CA PHE A 107 15.72 -8.78 12.13
C PHE A 107 17.06 -8.99 11.39
N ARG A 108 18.09 -8.18 11.68
CA ARG A 108 19.44 -8.39 11.14
C ARG A 108 20.07 -9.67 11.65
N THR A 109 19.96 -9.94 12.95
CA THR A 109 20.54 -11.14 13.58
C THR A 109 19.92 -12.42 13.03
N LEU A 110 18.60 -12.39 12.80
CA LEU A 110 17.84 -13.50 12.22
C LEU A 110 17.84 -13.50 10.69
N GLN A 111 18.62 -12.61 10.04
CA GLN A 111 18.73 -12.48 8.59
C GLN A 111 17.36 -12.46 7.88
N LYS A 112 16.41 -11.71 8.45
CA LYS A 112 15.07 -11.60 7.84
C LYS A 112 15.18 -10.93 6.46
N ARG A 113 14.29 -11.32 5.57
CA ARG A 113 14.03 -10.64 4.30
C ARG A 113 13.12 -9.44 4.54
N ALA A 114 13.44 -8.28 3.96
CA ALA A 114 12.63 -7.08 4.15
C ALA A 114 11.26 -7.19 3.46
N LEU A 115 10.21 -6.87 4.22
CA LEU A 115 8.84 -6.73 3.72
C LEU A 115 8.40 -5.28 3.95
N VAL A 116 8.52 -4.45 2.92
CA VAL A 116 8.08 -3.06 2.94
C VAL A 116 6.63 -2.99 2.54
N LYS A 117 5.77 -2.55 3.45
CA LYS A 117 4.38 -2.22 3.13
C LYS A 117 4.26 -0.71 3.04
N ASP A 118 3.96 -0.18 1.85
CA ASP A 118 3.83 1.25 1.64
C ASP A 118 2.92 1.59 0.45
N PRO A 119 1.68 2.05 0.66
CA PRO A 119 0.80 2.47 -0.43
C PRO A 119 1.24 3.81 -1.04
N ILE A 120 2.05 4.59 -0.33
CA ILE A 120 2.53 5.91 -0.75
C ILE A 120 3.66 5.74 -1.76
N ALA A 121 4.42 4.65 -1.66
CA ALA A 121 5.51 4.33 -2.58
C ALA A 121 5.05 3.92 -4.00
N ILE A 122 3.74 3.95 -4.33
CA ILE A 122 3.24 3.40 -5.60
C ILE A 122 3.89 4.06 -6.82
N PHE A 123 4.06 5.38 -6.83
CA PHE A 123 4.72 6.06 -7.97
C PHE A 123 6.24 5.89 -7.97
N SER A 124 6.83 5.35 -6.91
CA SER A 124 8.25 4.99 -6.84
C SER A 124 8.49 3.49 -7.08
N ALA A 125 7.44 2.70 -7.31
CA ALA A 125 7.53 1.24 -7.32
C ALA A 125 8.50 0.71 -8.39
N GLU A 126 8.48 1.32 -9.58
CA GLU A 126 9.38 0.97 -10.68
C GLU A 126 10.86 1.12 -10.30
N TRP A 127 11.22 2.30 -9.78
CA TRP A 127 12.59 2.59 -9.38
C TRP A 127 13.02 1.67 -8.22
N LEU A 128 12.15 1.44 -7.25
CA LEU A 128 12.42 0.53 -6.13
C LEU A 128 12.66 -0.91 -6.60
N ALA A 129 11.84 -1.39 -7.53
CA ALA A 129 11.99 -2.71 -8.13
C ALA A 129 13.31 -2.83 -8.88
N LYS A 130 13.65 -1.87 -9.75
CA LYS A 130 14.89 -1.89 -10.54
C LYS A 130 16.13 -1.74 -9.65
N ARG A 131 16.13 -0.78 -8.73
CA ARG A 131 17.31 -0.42 -7.95
C ARG A 131 17.67 -1.44 -6.88
N PHE A 132 16.65 -1.98 -6.19
CA PHE A 132 16.84 -2.91 -5.08
C PHE A 132 16.42 -4.34 -5.42
N ASN A 133 16.07 -4.61 -6.68
CA ASN A 133 15.62 -5.91 -7.18
C ASN A 133 14.47 -6.46 -6.32
N MET A 134 13.46 -5.63 -6.07
CA MET A 134 12.34 -5.97 -5.18
C MET A 134 11.29 -6.81 -5.92
N ASP A 135 10.70 -7.77 -5.21
CA ASP A 135 9.47 -8.41 -5.66
C ASP A 135 8.29 -7.51 -5.28
N VAL A 136 7.50 -7.08 -6.27
CA VAL A 136 6.45 -6.08 -6.07
C VAL A 136 5.07 -6.71 -6.09
N VAL A 137 4.29 -6.41 -5.05
CA VAL A 137 2.87 -6.74 -4.91
C VAL A 137 2.07 -5.44 -4.95
N VAL A 138 1.27 -5.25 -6.00
CA VAL A 138 0.42 -4.08 -6.18
C VAL A 138 -1.01 -4.43 -5.84
N MET A 139 -1.54 -3.76 -4.82
CA MET A 139 -2.92 -3.93 -4.37
C MET A 139 -3.88 -3.11 -5.23
N ILE A 140 -4.93 -3.78 -5.71
CA ILE A 140 -6.04 -3.20 -6.47
C ILE A 140 -7.31 -3.23 -5.62
N ARG A 141 -8.12 -2.18 -5.71
CA ARG A 141 -9.37 -2.07 -4.96
C ARG A 141 -10.44 -1.37 -5.79
N ASN A 142 -11.67 -1.84 -5.67
CA ASN A 142 -12.83 -1.27 -6.34
C ASN A 142 -12.96 0.24 -6.02
N PRO A 143 -13.24 1.09 -7.04
CA PRO A 143 -13.31 2.54 -6.87
C PRO A 143 -14.35 2.98 -5.85
N ALA A 144 -15.55 2.39 -5.85
CA ALA A 144 -16.59 2.72 -4.88
C ALA A 144 -16.17 2.37 -3.44
N ALA A 145 -15.46 1.24 -3.28
CA ALA A 145 -14.90 0.83 -1.99
C ALA A 145 -13.81 1.79 -1.48
N PHE A 146 -12.97 2.28 -2.37
CA PHE A 146 -11.93 3.27 -2.08
C PHE A 146 -12.55 4.64 -1.72
N VAL A 147 -13.39 5.18 -2.60
CA VAL A 147 -14.08 6.48 -2.42
C VAL A 147 -14.91 6.48 -1.13
N GLY A 148 -15.72 5.45 -0.91
CA GLY A 148 -16.52 5.31 0.30
C GLY A 148 -15.67 5.21 1.58
N SER A 149 -14.44 4.70 1.48
CA SER A 149 -13.51 4.70 2.61
C SER A 149 -12.93 6.09 2.89
N LEU A 150 -12.65 6.91 1.88
CA LEU A 150 -12.13 8.27 2.06
C LEU A 150 -13.21 9.22 2.56
N LYS A 151 -14.42 9.14 1.99
CA LYS A 151 -15.60 9.87 2.47
C LYS A 151 -15.83 9.65 3.96
N LYS A 152 -15.87 8.38 4.40
CA LYS A 152 -16.07 8.02 5.82
C LYS A 152 -14.96 8.59 6.73
N ALA A 153 -13.73 8.64 6.23
CA ALA A 153 -12.59 9.12 7.00
C ALA A 153 -12.46 10.66 6.97
N GLY A 154 -13.20 11.35 6.11
CA GLY A 154 -13.02 12.78 5.86
C GLY A 154 -11.66 13.11 5.24
N TRP A 155 -11.07 12.17 4.48
CA TRP A 155 -9.73 12.34 3.91
C TRP A 155 -9.82 13.03 2.54
N THR A 156 -9.32 14.26 2.48
CA THR A 156 -9.07 15.02 1.24
C THR A 156 -7.61 14.85 0.78
N PHE A 157 -7.33 15.24 -0.46
CA PHE A 157 -5.98 15.23 -1.01
C PHE A 157 -5.64 16.58 -1.64
N ASP A 158 -4.47 17.12 -1.29
CA ASP A 158 -3.97 18.35 -1.90
C ASP A 158 -3.19 18.02 -3.19
N PHE A 159 -3.81 18.28 -4.34
CA PHE A 159 -3.25 18.02 -5.66
C PHE A 159 -2.07 18.93 -6.02
N ASN A 160 -1.82 20.02 -5.27
CA ASN A 160 -0.60 20.81 -5.44
C ASN A 160 0.66 19.96 -5.21
N GLN A 161 0.57 18.92 -4.38
CA GLN A 161 1.68 18.01 -4.14
C GLN A 161 2.11 17.24 -5.39
N PHE A 162 1.21 17.00 -6.36
CA PHE A 162 1.59 16.41 -7.64
C PHE A 162 2.19 17.45 -8.58
N LEU A 163 1.61 18.65 -8.64
CA LEU A 163 2.14 19.74 -9.46
C LEU A 163 3.56 20.18 -9.05
N GLN A 164 3.91 19.99 -7.77
CA GLN A 164 5.24 20.26 -7.22
C GLN A 164 6.27 19.14 -7.50
N GLN A 165 5.88 18.10 -8.23
CA GLN A 165 6.74 17.00 -8.66
C GLN A 165 6.82 16.95 -10.20
N PRO A 166 7.70 17.76 -10.84
CA PRO A 166 7.77 17.83 -12.30
C PRO A 166 8.01 16.48 -12.99
N LEU A 167 8.87 15.63 -12.43
CA LEU A 167 9.17 14.30 -12.97
C LEU A 167 7.95 13.37 -12.94
N LEU A 168 7.14 13.43 -11.87
CA LEU A 168 5.88 12.68 -11.78
C LEU A 168 4.88 13.15 -12.85
N MET A 169 4.77 14.46 -13.01
CA MET A 169 3.89 15.07 -14.00
C MET A 169 4.29 14.68 -15.42
N GLU A 170 5.59 14.72 -15.72
CA GLU A 170 6.14 14.33 -17.02
C GLU A 170 5.94 12.85 -17.32
N HIS A 171 6.34 11.97 -16.40
CA HIS A 171 6.35 10.52 -16.63
C HIS A 171 4.94 9.92 -16.71
N TYR A 172 4.02 10.35 -15.83
CA TYR A 172 2.73 9.66 -15.70
C TYR A 172 1.50 10.58 -15.90
N PHE A 173 1.58 11.87 -15.59
CA PHE A 173 0.38 12.72 -15.49
C PHE A 173 0.22 13.81 -16.54
N SER A 174 1.01 13.79 -17.61
CA SER A 174 0.90 14.76 -18.71
C SER A 174 -0.53 14.88 -19.26
N LYS A 175 -1.22 13.74 -19.43
CA LYS A 175 -2.63 13.70 -19.88
C LYS A 175 -3.64 14.24 -18.86
N TYR A 176 -3.30 14.20 -17.58
CA TYR A 176 -4.15 14.63 -16.48
C TYR A 176 -3.82 16.04 -15.98
N GLU A 177 -2.81 16.71 -16.54
CA GLU A 177 -2.29 17.98 -16.01
C GLU A 177 -3.38 19.04 -15.84
N SER A 178 -4.22 19.25 -16.87
CA SER A 178 -5.32 20.21 -16.79
C SER A 178 -6.29 19.89 -15.64
N LYS A 179 -6.59 18.60 -15.43
CA LYS A 179 -7.50 18.16 -14.37
C LYS A 179 -6.89 18.28 -12.99
N ILE A 180 -5.60 17.95 -12.85
CA ILE A 180 -4.86 18.12 -11.59
C ILE A 180 -4.78 19.59 -11.22
N ARG A 181 -4.52 20.50 -12.19
CA ARG A 181 -4.51 21.95 -11.97
C ARG A 181 -5.88 22.47 -11.53
N GLU A 182 -6.96 22.04 -12.18
CA GLU A 182 -8.33 22.37 -11.78
C GLU A 182 -8.59 21.97 -10.32
N TYR A 183 -8.18 20.76 -9.92
CA TYR A 183 -8.42 20.24 -8.57
C TYR A 183 -7.47 20.81 -7.51
N ALA A 184 -6.36 21.40 -7.92
CA ALA A 184 -5.43 22.10 -7.04
C ALA A 184 -5.91 23.51 -6.69
N THR A 185 -6.73 24.14 -7.55
CA THR A 185 -7.29 25.48 -7.35
C THR A 185 -8.72 25.45 -6.82
N ASP A 186 -9.54 24.54 -7.32
CA ASP A 186 -10.96 24.44 -6.99
C ASP A 186 -11.16 23.46 -5.83
N GLY A 187 -11.87 23.90 -4.79
CA GLY A 187 -12.27 23.07 -3.65
C GLY A 187 -13.35 22.05 -4.03
N LYS A 188 -13.03 21.08 -4.89
CA LYS A 188 -13.91 19.97 -5.25
C LYS A 188 -14.26 19.15 -4.02
N ASP A 189 -15.42 18.50 -4.06
CA ASP A 189 -15.86 17.65 -2.95
C ASP A 189 -14.96 16.41 -2.78
N ILE A 190 -15.10 15.72 -1.64
CA ILE A 190 -14.27 14.55 -1.31
C ILE A 190 -14.46 13.41 -2.33
N ILE A 191 -15.65 13.29 -2.92
CA ILE A 191 -15.96 12.22 -3.89
C ILE A 191 -15.19 12.45 -5.17
N ASP A 192 -15.23 13.67 -5.71
CA ASP A 192 -14.44 14.08 -6.87
C ASP A 192 -12.95 13.88 -6.63
N GLN A 193 -12.43 14.40 -5.50
CA GLN A 193 -11.01 14.25 -5.18
C GLN A 193 -10.61 12.77 -5.12
N ALA A 194 -11.44 11.92 -4.49
CA ALA A 194 -11.18 10.50 -4.41
C ALA A 194 -11.26 9.80 -5.77
N ILE A 195 -12.20 10.18 -6.65
CA ILE A 195 -12.31 9.67 -8.02
C ILE A 195 -11.03 10.01 -8.81
N LEU A 196 -10.61 11.27 -8.81
CA LEU A 196 -9.41 11.69 -9.55
C LEU A 196 -8.17 10.98 -9.01
N LEU A 197 -8.00 10.93 -7.68
CA LEU A 197 -6.86 10.26 -7.08
C LEU A 197 -6.84 8.76 -7.38
N TRP A 198 -8.00 8.10 -7.38
CA TRP A 198 -8.12 6.70 -7.80
C TRP A 198 -7.69 6.54 -9.25
N ASN A 199 -8.22 7.36 -10.17
CA ASN A 199 -7.85 7.31 -11.59
C ASN A 199 -6.34 7.51 -11.80
N LEU A 200 -5.72 8.49 -11.13
CA LEU A 200 -4.29 8.74 -11.26
C LEU A 200 -3.44 7.56 -10.77
N ILE A 201 -3.80 6.97 -9.62
CA ILE A 201 -3.09 5.80 -9.09
C ILE A 201 -3.22 4.62 -10.05
N TYR A 202 -4.45 4.29 -10.45
CA TYR A 202 -4.69 3.09 -11.27
C TYR A 202 -4.31 3.26 -12.73
N HIS A 203 -4.22 4.49 -13.24
CA HIS A 203 -3.56 4.79 -14.51
C HIS A 203 -2.10 4.30 -14.49
N VAL A 204 -1.36 4.61 -13.43
CA VAL A 204 0.03 4.14 -13.27
C VAL A 204 0.08 2.62 -13.06
N VAL A 205 -0.89 2.04 -12.33
CA VAL A 205 -0.97 0.58 -12.19
C VAL A 205 -1.17 -0.12 -13.54
N LEU A 206 -1.97 0.43 -14.46
CA LEU A 206 -2.13 -0.11 -15.81
C LEU A 206 -0.82 -0.07 -16.61
N ILE A 207 -0.05 1.01 -16.47
CA ILE A 207 1.30 1.10 -17.06
C ILE A 207 2.18 -0.01 -16.49
N TYR A 208 2.21 -0.17 -15.16
CA TYR A 208 2.99 -1.23 -14.53
C TYR A 208 2.57 -2.64 -14.91
N GLN A 209 1.27 -2.92 -15.09
CA GLN A 209 0.80 -4.22 -15.56
C GLN A 209 1.34 -4.56 -16.96
N LYS A 210 1.45 -3.55 -17.82
CA LYS A 210 1.97 -3.71 -19.18
C LYS A 210 3.49 -3.87 -19.22
N GLU A 211 4.20 -3.08 -18.43
CA GLU A 211 5.67 -3.02 -18.47
C GLU A 211 6.34 -4.09 -17.59
N TYR A 212 5.66 -4.52 -16.52
CA TYR A 212 6.18 -5.46 -15.53
C TYR A 212 5.23 -6.65 -15.36
N PRO A 213 5.09 -7.53 -16.37
CA PRO A 213 4.19 -8.68 -16.31
C PRO A 213 4.56 -9.69 -15.21
N ASP A 214 5.80 -9.66 -14.74
CA ASP A 214 6.30 -10.50 -13.65
C ASP A 214 5.91 -9.98 -12.24
N TRP A 215 5.38 -8.76 -12.13
CA TRP A 215 4.88 -8.24 -10.86
C TRP A 215 3.56 -8.90 -10.47
N ILE A 216 3.25 -8.86 -9.18
CA ILE A 216 2.06 -9.49 -8.62
C ILE A 216 0.98 -8.43 -8.42
N PHE A 217 -0.10 -8.49 -9.21
CA PHE A 217 -1.25 -7.60 -9.07
C PHE A 217 -2.40 -8.38 -8.41
N VAL A 218 -2.93 -7.87 -7.30
CA VAL A 218 -3.95 -8.59 -6.52
C VAL A 218 -5.08 -7.66 -6.14
N ARG A 219 -6.33 -8.09 -6.40
CA ARG A 219 -7.51 -7.36 -5.94
C ARG A 219 -7.78 -7.70 -4.47
N HIS A 220 -8.09 -6.66 -3.69
CA HIS A 220 -8.46 -6.80 -2.29
C HIS A 220 -9.67 -7.72 -2.11
N GLU A 221 -10.61 -7.66 -3.05
CA GLU A 221 -11.85 -8.41 -3.09
C GLU A 221 -11.58 -9.92 -3.27
N ASP A 222 -10.62 -10.31 -4.11
CA ASP A 222 -10.26 -11.73 -4.31
C ASP A 222 -9.69 -12.34 -3.03
N LEU A 223 -8.72 -11.65 -2.41
CA LEU A 223 -8.15 -12.06 -1.12
C LEU A 223 -9.21 -12.13 -0.03
N SER A 224 -10.17 -11.20 -0.03
CA SER A 224 -11.23 -11.16 0.98
C SER A 224 -12.26 -12.28 0.81
N ASN A 225 -12.52 -12.71 -0.42
CA ASN A 225 -13.49 -13.76 -0.76
C ASN A 225 -12.92 -15.17 -0.65
N SER A 226 -11.63 -15.36 -0.90
CA SER A 226 -10.97 -16.67 -0.87
C SER A 226 -9.60 -16.59 -0.21
N PRO A 227 -9.51 -16.19 1.08
CA PRO A 227 -8.25 -15.84 1.73
C PRO A 227 -7.23 -16.99 1.73
N SER A 228 -7.60 -18.22 2.13
CA SER A 228 -6.67 -19.34 2.13
C SER A 228 -6.05 -19.58 0.74
N LYS A 229 -6.88 -19.69 -0.30
CA LYS A 229 -6.44 -19.94 -1.68
C LYS A 229 -5.56 -18.80 -2.21
N GLU A 230 -6.02 -17.56 -2.10
CA GLU A 230 -5.34 -16.42 -2.70
C GLU A 230 -4.04 -16.07 -1.96
N PHE A 231 -3.97 -16.25 -0.63
CA PHE A 231 -2.71 -16.13 0.10
C PHE A 231 -1.76 -17.29 -0.19
N CYS A 232 -2.25 -18.52 -0.38
CA CYS A 232 -1.39 -19.64 -0.80
C CYS A 232 -0.69 -19.32 -2.13
N LEU A 233 -1.43 -18.81 -3.13
CA LEU A 233 -0.88 -18.36 -4.41
C LEU A 233 0.10 -17.20 -4.24
N LEU A 234 -0.20 -16.23 -3.37
CA LEU A 234 0.68 -15.08 -3.12
C LEU A 234 1.99 -15.52 -2.45
N TYR A 235 1.92 -16.45 -1.49
CA TYR A 235 3.10 -17.03 -0.85
C TYR A 235 3.99 -17.76 -1.85
N ASP A 236 3.40 -18.59 -2.70
CA ASP A 236 4.11 -19.34 -3.75
C ASP A 236 4.85 -18.40 -4.71
N LYS A 237 4.16 -17.38 -5.25
CA LYS A 237 4.77 -16.37 -6.13
C LYS A 237 5.91 -15.60 -5.47
N LEU A 238 5.86 -15.40 -4.16
CA LEU A 238 6.91 -14.73 -3.37
C LEU A 238 8.01 -15.71 -2.90
N GLY A 239 7.90 -17.01 -3.18
CA GLY A 239 8.85 -18.02 -2.73
C GLY A 239 8.84 -18.25 -1.21
N LEU A 240 7.68 -18.07 -0.57
CA LEU A 240 7.45 -18.23 0.86
C LEU A 240 6.74 -19.55 1.16
N ASP A 241 7.08 -20.16 2.29
CA ASP A 241 6.43 -21.41 2.72
C ASP A 241 5.05 -21.10 3.33
N PHE A 242 4.00 -21.74 2.79
CA PHE A 242 2.62 -21.62 3.28
C PHE A 242 2.27 -22.83 4.15
N SER A 243 2.47 -22.72 5.46
CA SER A 243 2.17 -23.80 6.41
C SER A 243 0.71 -23.80 6.85
N VAL A 244 0.26 -24.94 7.39
CA VAL A 244 -1.07 -25.09 7.98
C VAL A 244 -1.32 -24.06 9.10
N ASP A 245 -0.30 -23.77 9.92
CA ASP A 245 -0.41 -22.76 10.99
C ASP A 245 -0.62 -21.34 10.45
N ILE A 246 0.01 -21.01 9.33
CA ILE A 246 -0.16 -19.72 8.65
C ILE A 246 -1.57 -19.64 8.06
N GLU A 247 -2.02 -20.70 7.39
CA GLU A 247 -3.37 -20.78 6.83
C GLU A 247 -4.44 -20.58 7.91
N GLN A 248 -4.32 -21.27 9.05
CA GLN A 248 -5.24 -21.12 10.18
C GLN A 248 -5.23 -19.70 10.74
N GLN A 249 -4.06 -19.06 10.85
CA GLN A 249 -3.97 -17.66 11.31
C GLN A 249 -4.63 -16.71 10.31
N ILE A 250 -4.42 -16.90 9.01
CA ILE A 250 -5.07 -16.10 7.96
C ILE A 250 -6.60 -16.24 8.04
N LEU A 251 -7.09 -17.48 8.16
CA LEU A 251 -8.53 -17.74 8.28
C LEU A 251 -9.12 -17.10 9.53
N SER A 252 -8.47 -17.26 10.70
CA SER A 252 -8.95 -16.64 11.95
C SER A 252 -8.94 -15.12 11.93
N CYS A 253 -8.00 -14.47 11.23
CA CYS A 253 -8.01 -13.02 11.02
C CYS A 253 -9.08 -12.55 10.01
N SER A 254 -9.58 -13.47 9.17
CA SER A 254 -10.55 -13.20 8.09
C SER A 254 -12.00 -13.58 8.46
N SER A 255 -12.21 -14.33 9.54
CA SER A 255 -13.52 -14.77 10.04
C SER A 255 -13.95 -14.02 11.31
N THR A 256 -15.26 -13.90 11.55
CA THR A 256 -15.86 -13.28 12.75
C THR A 256 -15.86 -14.17 14.00
N GLU A 257 -15.53 -15.46 13.91
CA GLU A 257 -15.65 -16.38 15.04
C GLU A 257 -14.28 -16.72 15.67
N SER A 258 -14.10 -16.26 16.92
CA SER A 258 -13.23 -16.82 17.99
C SER A 258 -11.89 -16.13 18.32
N SER A 259 -11.90 -15.50 19.51
CA SER A 259 -10.87 -15.41 20.56
C SER A 259 -9.64 -14.47 20.44
N ILE A 260 -9.70 -13.40 21.23
CA ILE A 260 -8.64 -12.77 22.08
C ILE A 260 -7.18 -12.98 21.60
N GLY A 261 -6.73 -12.14 20.67
CA GLY A 261 -5.32 -11.98 20.33
C GLY A 261 -4.82 -10.57 20.67
N LYS A 262 -3.83 -10.46 21.58
CA LYS A 262 -3.13 -9.19 21.87
C LYS A 262 -2.33 -8.75 20.63
N GLY A 263 -2.91 -7.87 19.81
CA GLY A 263 -2.22 -7.26 18.68
C GLY A 263 -3.12 -6.29 17.93
N SER A 264 -2.54 -5.23 17.36
CA SER A 264 -3.23 -4.12 16.68
C SER A 264 -3.91 -4.47 15.34
N VAL A 265 -4.14 -5.76 15.06
CA VAL A 265 -4.77 -6.23 13.82
C VAL A 265 -6.27 -6.35 14.06
N VAL A 266 -7.05 -5.52 13.35
CA VAL A 266 -8.51 -5.54 13.47
C VAL A 266 -9.05 -6.79 12.77
N GLN A 267 -9.55 -7.75 13.56
CA GLN A 267 -10.32 -8.89 13.05
C GLN A 267 -11.62 -8.38 12.43
N ARG A 268 -11.91 -8.79 11.20
CA ARG A 268 -13.16 -8.48 10.49
C ARG A 268 -13.51 -9.67 9.61
N ASP A 269 -14.81 -9.92 9.44
CA ASP A 269 -15.28 -10.70 8.31
C ASP A 269 -14.87 -9.94 7.02
N SER A 270 -13.82 -10.43 6.39
CA SER A 270 -13.23 -9.81 5.21
C SER A 270 -14.24 -9.76 4.07
N SER A 271 -15.04 -10.82 3.93
CA SER A 271 -16.01 -11.01 2.85
C SER A 271 -17.21 -10.07 2.96
N SER A 272 -17.76 -9.82 4.16
CA SER A 272 -18.85 -8.85 4.31
C SER A 272 -18.39 -7.40 4.27
N ASN A 273 -17.13 -7.13 4.67
CA ASN A 273 -16.60 -5.77 4.70
C ASN A 273 -16.30 -5.19 3.30
N ILE A 274 -16.13 -6.02 2.26
CA ILE A 274 -15.89 -5.53 0.89
C ILE A 274 -17.09 -4.75 0.34
N TYR A 275 -18.32 -5.06 0.76
CA TYR A 275 -19.54 -4.37 0.31
C TYR A 275 -19.95 -3.19 1.20
N SER A 276 -19.19 -2.91 2.26
CA SER A 276 -19.53 -1.88 3.25
C SER A 276 -19.61 -0.45 2.70
N TRP A 277 -19.14 -0.22 1.47
CA TRP A 277 -19.27 1.06 0.76
C TRP A 277 -20.69 1.34 0.27
N GLN A 278 -21.52 0.31 0.07
CA GLN A 278 -22.91 0.46 -0.37
C GLN A 278 -23.76 1.21 0.66
N ALA A 279 -23.39 1.13 1.94
CA ALA A 279 -24.03 1.89 3.01
C ALA A 279 -23.39 3.29 3.25
N ARG A 280 -22.28 3.61 2.58
CA ARG A 280 -21.52 4.86 2.77
C ARG A 280 -21.77 5.87 1.66
N LEU A 281 -22.15 5.39 0.48
CA LEU A 281 -22.39 6.18 -0.70
C LEU A 281 -23.89 6.16 -1.04
N SER A 282 -24.44 7.29 -1.46
CA SER A 282 -25.77 7.34 -2.06
C SER A 282 -25.75 6.72 -3.47
N ASP A 283 -26.91 6.35 -4.01
CA ASP A 283 -26.99 5.83 -5.38
C ASP A 283 -26.45 6.85 -6.41
N ASP A 284 -26.67 8.15 -6.22
CA ASP A 284 -26.11 9.21 -7.08
C ASP A 284 -24.57 9.25 -7.02
N GLU A 285 -23.99 9.12 -5.82
CA GLU A 285 -22.55 9.05 -5.65
C GLU A 285 -21.98 7.78 -6.27
N ILE A 286 -22.66 6.64 -6.14
CA ILE A 286 -22.25 5.38 -6.78
C ILE A 286 -22.27 5.55 -8.31
N CYS A 287 -23.32 6.13 -8.88
CA CYS A 287 -23.42 6.40 -10.31
C CYS A 287 -22.30 7.33 -10.79
N ARG A 288 -21.99 8.40 -10.04
CA ARG A 288 -20.89 9.32 -10.33
C ARG A 288 -19.53 8.60 -10.30
N VAL A 289 -19.25 7.84 -9.24
CA VAL A 289 -18.01 7.07 -9.14
C VAL A 289 -17.89 6.07 -10.28
N LYS A 290 -18.98 5.37 -10.65
CA LYS A 290 -18.98 4.46 -11.81
C LYS A 290 -18.58 5.19 -13.08
N ARG A 291 -19.32 6.24 -13.41
CA ARG A 291 -19.14 7.00 -14.66
C ARG A 291 -17.72 7.55 -14.77
N ASP A 292 -17.24 8.18 -13.71
CA ASP A 292 -16.00 8.96 -13.77
C ASP A 292 -14.74 8.12 -13.52
N THR A 293 -14.88 6.84 -13.15
CA THR A 293 -13.76 5.87 -13.07
C THR A 293 -13.82 4.77 -14.13
N PHE A 294 -14.87 4.73 -14.96
CA PHE A 294 -15.16 3.61 -15.85
C PHE A 294 -14.00 3.25 -16.78
N GLU A 295 -13.36 4.26 -17.39
CA GLU A 295 -12.27 4.10 -18.36
C GLU A 295 -11.11 3.23 -17.83
N ILE A 296 -10.81 3.33 -16.54
CA ILE A 296 -9.72 2.58 -15.90
C ILE A 296 -10.29 1.37 -15.14
N ALA A 297 -11.46 1.51 -14.52
CA ALA A 297 -12.04 0.46 -13.68
C ALA A 297 -12.45 -0.79 -14.47
N CYS A 298 -12.85 -0.65 -15.73
CA CYS A 298 -13.25 -1.78 -16.57
C CYS A 298 -12.11 -2.78 -16.82
N GLU A 299 -10.85 -2.35 -16.75
CA GLU A 299 -9.66 -3.21 -16.90
C GLU A 299 -9.44 -4.13 -15.68
N PHE A 300 -9.98 -3.76 -14.51
CA PHE A 300 -9.81 -4.52 -13.26
C PHE A 300 -11.10 -5.20 -12.78
N TYR A 301 -12.25 -4.62 -13.12
CA TYR A 301 -13.56 -5.04 -12.69
C TYR A 301 -14.49 -5.05 -13.91
N PRO A 302 -14.82 -6.24 -14.45
CA PRO A 302 -15.89 -6.36 -15.44
C PRO A 302 -17.18 -5.73 -14.91
N GLU A 303 -18.02 -5.20 -15.79
CA GLU A 303 -19.20 -4.42 -15.39
C GLU A 303 -20.13 -5.19 -14.43
N GLU A 304 -20.25 -6.50 -14.63
CA GLU A 304 -21.01 -7.41 -13.77
C GLU A 304 -20.47 -7.47 -12.33
N GLU A 305 -19.14 -7.38 -12.16
CA GLU A 305 -18.48 -7.42 -10.86
C GLU A 305 -18.48 -6.07 -10.17
N TRP A 306 -18.40 -4.98 -10.94
CA TRP A 306 -18.36 -3.61 -10.41
C TRP A 306 -19.59 -3.31 -9.54
N MET A 307 -20.76 -3.80 -9.95
CA MET A 307 -22.05 -3.61 -9.26
C MET A 307 -22.45 -4.76 -8.34
N LYS A 308 -21.61 -5.78 -8.10
CA LYS A 308 -21.99 -6.90 -7.21
C LYS A 308 -22.44 -6.34 -5.86
N ARG A 309 -23.75 -6.42 -5.61
CA ARG A 309 -24.37 -6.08 -4.34
C ARG A 309 -24.20 -7.27 -3.40
N ARG A 310 -24.19 -7.01 -2.09
CA ARG A 310 -24.31 -8.09 -1.11
C ARG A 310 -25.59 -8.86 -1.46
N GLN A 311 -25.46 -10.07 -2.00
CA GLN A 311 -26.60 -10.97 -2.06
C GLN A 311 -26.92 -11.29 -0.60
N ASN A 312 -28.15 -11.00 -0.18
CA ASN A 312 -28.61 -11.43 1.13
C ASN A 312 -28.49 -12.96 1.15
N LEU A 313 -27.56 -13.46 1.97
CA LEU A 313 -27.58 -14.85 2.43
C LEU A 313 -28.77 -15.02 3.37
#